data_AF-A0A7S3JJY4-F1
#
_entry.id   AF-A0A7S3JJY4-F1
#
_cell.length_a   1.000
_cell.length_b   1.000
_cell.length_c   1.000
_cell.angle_alpha   90.00
_cell.angle_beta   90.00
_cell.angle_gamma   90.00
#
_symmetry.space_group_name_H-M   'P 1'
#
loop_
_entity.id
_entity.type
_entity.pdbx_description
1 polymer ?
#
loop_
_entity_poly.entity_id
_entity_poly.type
_entity_poly.pdbx_seq_one_letter_code
_entity_poly.pdbx_strand_id
1 'polypeptide(L)'
;LSFTFSYIKMPNFKSGILPSAKTNMNMNVLTPTDKMVLARNRIWGNVLGGACRSSYGGFRKKLTAMDRYNHYHKANWQTLYPHMKDWEMKNYLMEKFEYRRMRIEARDIKVGGKKKTDEGASMAVFELKSSGNKKLGITA
;
A
#
# COMPACT_ATOMS: atom_id res chain seq x y z
N LEU A 1 -30.53 -2.46 -18.00
CA LEU A 1 -31.63 -3.25 -17.40
C LEU A 1 -31.09 -3.95 -16.17
N SER A 2 -31.22 -3.33 -14.99
CA SER A 2 -30.90 -3.96 -13.71
C SER A 2 -32.09 -4.81 -13.28
N PHE A 3 -31.98 -6.14 -13.42
CA PHE A 3 -32.97 -7.07 -12.88
C PHE A 3 -32.86 -7.08 -11.35
N THR A 4 -33.88 -6.58 -10.67
CA THR A 4 -34.08 -6.80 -9.24
C THR A 4 -34.71 -8.17 -9.06
N PHE A 5 -33.91 -9.17 -8.72
CA PHE A 5 -34.44 -10.48 -8.34
C PHE A 5 -35.15 -10.36 -6.98
N SER A 6 -36.46 -10.60 -6.97
CA SER A 6 -37.25 -10.75 -5.73
C SER A 6 -36.89 -12.07 -5.05
N TYR A 7 -36.62 -12.04 -3.74
CA TYR A 7 -36.32 -13.24 -2.97
C TYR A 7 -37.60 -14.06 -2.71
N ILE A 8 -37.65 -15.28 -3.25
CA ILE A 8 -38.74 -16.25 -3.02
C ILE A 8 -38.25 -17.30 -2.02
N LYS A 9 -38.86 -17.37 -0.84
CA LYS A 9 -38.58 -18.40 0.16
C LYS A 9 -39.45 -19.63 -0.08
N MET A 10 -38.82 -20.76 -0.38
CA MET A 10 -39.49 -22.06 -0.52
C MET A 10 -39.60 -22.79 0.83
N PRO A 11 -40.60 -23.67 1.01
CA PRO A 11 -40.70 -24.47 2.23
C PRO A 11 -39.52 -25.45 2.37
N ASN A 12 -39.05 -25.62 3.61
CA ASN A 12 -38.03 -26.61 3.93
C ASN A 12 -38.71 -27.94 4.29
N PHE A 13 -38.47 -28.98 3.48
CA PHE A 13 -39.01 -30.33 3.73
C PHE A 13 -38.24 -31.13 4.79
N LYS A 14 -37.04 -30.68 5.17
CA LYS A 14 -36.23 -31.31 6.21
C LYS A 14 -36.61 -30.74 7.59
N SER A 15 -36.79 -31.61 8.56
CA SER A 15 -37.08 -31.26 9.96
C SER A 15 -35.85 -31.47 10.85
N GLY A 16 -35.89 -30.86 12.04
CA GLY A 16 -34.89 -31.05 13.09
C GLY A 16 -33.79 -29.98 13.13
N ILE A 17 -33.04 -30.02 14.23
CA ILE A 17 -31.88 -29.15 14.46
C ILE A 17 -30.69 -29.71 13.66
N LEU A 18 -29.86 -28.82 13.11
CA LEU A 18 -28.63 -29.23 12.43
C LEU A 18 -27.72 -30.00 13.41
N PRO A 19 -27.32 -31.25 13.09
CA PRO A 19 -26.51 -32.04 13.99
C PRO A 19 -25.13 -31.43 14.16
N SER A 20 -24.66 -31.38 15.40
CA SER A 20 -23.36 -30.86 15.79
C SER A 20 -22.87 -31.57 17.05
N ALA A 21 -21.57 -31.55 17.31
CA ALA A 21 -21.00 -32.16 18.51
C ALA A 21 -21.65 -31.61 19.79
N LYS A 22 -22.01 -30.31 19.81
CA LYS A 22 -22.70 -29.67 20.93
C LYS A 22 -24.16 -30.13 21.08
N THR A 23 -24.88 -30.34 19.99
CA THR A 23 -26.30 -30.74 20.03
C THR A 23 -26.48 -32.24 20.29
N ASN A 24 -25.48 -33.05 19.97
CA ASN A 24 -25.53 -34.50 20.15
C ASN A 24 -25.20 -34.94 21.58
N MET A 25 -24.45 -34.12 22.33
CA MET A 25 -24.07 -34.43 23.72
C MET A 25 -25.20 -34.04 24.68
N ASN A 26 -25.78 -35.03 25.36
CA ASN A 26 -26.72 -34.80 26.46
C ASN A 26 -25.96 -34.83 27.79
N MET A 27 -25.93 -33.71 28.51
CA MET A 27 -25.18 -33.60 29.77
C MET A 27 -25.70 -34.53 30.88
N ASN A 28 -26.99 -34.87 30.84
CA ASN A 28 -27.60 -35.75 31.84
C ASN A 28 -27.28 -37.23 31.58
N VAL A 29 -26.99 -37.60 30.33
CA VAL A 29 -26.72 -38.98 29.90
C VAL A 29 -25.58 -38.97 28.89
N LEU A 30 -24.35 -38.92 29.40
CA LEU A 30 -23.13 -38.91 28.58
C LEU A 30 -22.65 -40.33 28.28
N THR A 31 -22.37 -40.59 27.00
CA THR A 31 -21.72 -41.84 26.59
C THR A 31 -20.24 -41.86 27.05
N PRO A 32 -19.60 -43.04 27.19
CA PRO A 32 -18.16 -43.12 27.50
C PRO A 32 -17.30 -42.32 26.51
N THR A 33 -17.67 -42.33 25.22
CA THR A 33 -16.99 -41.54 24.18
C THR A 33 -17.10 -40.04 24.42
N ASP A 34 -18.27 -39.53 24.83
CA ASP A 34 -18.44 -38.11 25.14
C ASP A 34 -17.59 -37.69 26.33
N LYS A 35 -17.50 -38.54 27.36
CA LYS A 35 -16.65 -38.30 28.53
C LYS A 35 -15.17 -38.21 28.15
N MET A 36 -14.69 -39.08 27.27
CA MET A 36 -13.31 -39.02 26.76
C MET A 36 -13.06 -37.73 25.97
N VAL A 37 -14.00 -37.29 25.15
CA VAL A 37 -13.90 -36.03 24.39
C VAL A 37 -13.87 -34.82 25.33
N LEU A 38 -14.73 -34.77 26.34
CA LEU A 38 -14.74 -33.69 27.33
C LEU A 38 -13.45 -33.67 28.16
N ALA A 39 -12.93 -34.84 28.56
CA ALA A 39 -11.65 -34.95 29.26
C ALA A 39 -10.49 -34.46 28.39
N ARG A 40 -10.46 -34.82 27.11
CA ARG A 40 -9.51 -34.30 26.11
C ARG A 40 -9.58 -32.77 26.05
N ASN A 41 -10.78 -32.23 25.90
CA ASN A 41 -10.98 -30.79 25.74
C ASN A 41 -10.54 -30.00 26.96
N ARG A 42 -10.67 -30.58 28.17
CA ARG A 42 -10.12 -30.03 29.41
C ARG A 42 -8.59 -29.96 29.40
N ILE A 43 -7.91 -31.00 28.91
CA ILE A 43 -6.44 -31.06 28.92
C ILE A 43 -5.84 -30.10 27.89
N TRP A 44 -6.34 -30.11 26.67
CA TRP A 44 -5.75 -29.37 25.55
C TRP A 44 -6.42 -28.01 25.27
N GLY A 45 -7.45 -27.64 26.02
CA GLY A 45 -8.17 -26.38 25.82
C GLY A 45 -8.97 -26.31 24.52
N ASN A 46 -9.33 -27.45 23.95
CA ASN A 46 -10.16 -27.50 22.75
C ASN A 46 -11.60 -27.12 23.07
N VAL A 47 -12.23 -26.31 22.22
CA VAL A 47 -13.61 -25.85 22.41
C VAL A 47 -14.55 -26.64 21.49
N LEU A 48 -15.64 -27.19 22.06
CA LEU A 48 -16.72 -27.80 21.29
C LEU A 48 -17.70 -26.72 20.80
N GLY A 49 -17.80 -26.57 19.48
CA GLY A 49 -18.72 -25.64 18.83
C GLY A 49 -20.01 -26.33 18.36
N GLY A 50 -21.07 -25.52 18.21
CA GLY A 50 -22.22 -25.89 17.38
C GLY A 50 -21.96 -25.58 15.90
N ALA A 51 -22.95 -25.83 15.05
CA ALA A 51 -22.89 -25.46 13.62
C ALA A 51 -22.94 -23.93 13.39
N CYS A 52 -23.29 -23.15 14.41
CA CYS A 52 -23.33 -21.69 14.35
C CYS A 52 -21.93 -21.08 14.54
N ARG A 53 -21.72 -19.89 13.97
CA ARG A 53 -20.49 -19.13 14.11
C ARG A 53 -20.23 -18.79 15.58
N SER A 54 -19.03 -19.13 16.06
CA SER A 54 -18.50 -18.69 17.34
C SER A 54 -17.36 -17.71 17.14
N SER A 55 -17.13 -16.85 18.14
CA SER A 55 -16.01 -15.89 18.14
C SER A 55 -14.64 -16.56 18.33
N TYR A 56 -14.62 -17.88 18.61
CA TYR A 56 -13.39 -18.64 18.83
C TYR A 56 -12.44 -18.60 17.63
N GLY A 57 -12.98 -18.60 16.41
CA GLY A 57 -12.19 -18.42 15.19
C GLY A 57 -11.51 -17.05 15.10
N GLY A 58 -12.05 -16.03 15.77
CA GLY A 58 -11.41 -14.72 15.92
C GLY A 58 -10.27 -14.76 16.93
N PHE A 59 -10.50 -15.36 18.09
CA PHE A 59 -9.49 -15.46 19.16
C PHE A 59 -8.28 -16.31 18.78
N ARG A 60 -8.46 -17.34 17.95
CA ARG A 60 -7.36 -18.19 17.47
C ARG A 60 -6.47 -17.50 16.42
N LYS A 61 -6.94 -16.40 15.80
CA LYS A 61 -6.13 -15.67 14.83
C LYS A 61 -4.97 -14.99 15.55
N LYS A 62 -3.74 -15.22 15.05
CA LYS A 62 -2.56 -14.51 15.53
C LYS A 62 -2.71 -13.02 15.22
N LEU A 63 -2.43 -12.17 16.21
CA LEU A 63 -2.34 -10.73 16.01
C LEU A 63 -1.01 -10.40 15.32
N THR A 64 -1.07 -10.01 14.05
CA THR A 64 0.12 -9.70 13.22
C THR A 64 0.45 -8.21 13.18
N ALA A 65 -0.21 -7.41 14.01
CA ALA A 65 -0.04 -5.95 14.02
C ALA A 65 1.41 -5.56 14.36
N MET A 66 2.02 -6.23 15.33
CA MET A 66 3.39 -5.95 15.76
C MET A 66 4.42 -6.33 14.68
N ASP A 67 4.19 -7.43 13.96
CA ASP A 67 5.08 -7.85 12.86
C ASP A 67 5.10 -6.81 11.73
N ARG A 68 3.92 -6.29 11.39
CA ARG A 68 3.78 -5.21 10.40
C ARG A 68 4.43 -3.92 10.87
N TYR A 69 4.22 -3.54 12.14
CA TYR A 69 4.88 -2.39 12.73
C TYR A 69 6.41 -2.49 12.63
N ASN A 70 6.95 -3.65 13.01
CA ASN A 70 8.40 -3.90 12.97
C ASN A 70 8.98 -3.85 11.55
N HIS A 71 8.23 -4.31 10.54
CA HIS A 71 8.69 -4.25 9.14
C HIS A 71 8.98 -2.81 8.70
N TYR A 72 8.07 -1.87 8.95
CA TYR A 72 8.24 -0.48 8.55
C TYR A 72 9.20 0.29 9.45
N HIS A 73 9.21 0.01 10.76
CA HIS A 73 10.14 0.68 11.68
C HIS A 73 11.60 0.31 11.45
N LYS A 74 11.88 -0.95 11.09
CA LYS A 74 13.25 -1.39 10.79
C LYS A 74 13.71 -0.96 9.39
N ALA A 75 12.79 -0.74 8.46
CA ALA A 75 13.11 -0.29 7.10
C ALA A 75 13.60 1.15 7.05
N ASN A 76 13.28 1.98 8.05
CA ASN A 76 13.66 3.38 8.07
C ASN A 76 15.06 3.58 8.70
N TRP A 77 16.09 3.07 8.03
CA TRP A 77 17.49 3.20 8.45
C TRP A 77 17.93 4.66 8.60
N GLN A 78 17.28 5.59 7.88
CA GLN A 78 17.50 7.03 7.99
C GLN A 78 17.09 7.59 9.36
N THR A 79 16.13 6.95 10.05
CA THR A 79 15.77 7.31 11.44
C THR A 79 16.83 6.84 12.43
N LEU A 80 17.45 5.68 12.17
CA LEU A 80 18.49 5.10 13.03
C LEU A 80 19.86 5.76 12.82
N TYR A 81 20.18 6.13 11.58
CA TYR A 81 21.47 6.69 11.18
C TYR A 81 21.27 7.97 10.36
N PRO A 82 20.87 9.09 11.00
CA PRO A 82 20.55 10.33 10.29
C PRO A 82 21.76 10.97 9.60
N HIS A 83 22.97 10.54 9.94
CA HIS A 83 24.20 10.99 9.32
C HIS A 83 24.49 10.29 7.98
N MET A 84 23.97 9.09 7.75
CA MET A 84 24.09 8.42 6.46
C MET A 84 23.04 9.00 5.51
N LYS A 85 23.50 9.82 4.56
CA LYS A 85 22.66 10.43 3.52
C LYS A 85 22.96 9.75 2.18
N ASP A 86 21.91 9.37 1.45
CA ASP A 86 22.05 8.90 0.07
C ASP A 86 22.34 10.09 -0.86
N TRP A 87 23.63 10.38 -1.01
CA TRP A 87 24.10 11.47 -1.86
C TRP A 87 23.79 11.24 -3.34
N GLU A 88 23.84 9.99 -3.81
CA GLU A 88 23.51 9.65 -5.20
C GLU A 88 22.05 9.99 -5.55
N MET A 89 21.10 9.54 -4.73
CA MET A 89 19.69 9.83 -4.92
C MET A 89 19.41 11.34 -4.84
N LYS A 90 20.05 12.04 -3.90
CA LYS A 90 19.91 13.49 -3.76
C LYS A 90 20.42 14.23 -4.99
N ASN A 91 21.58 13.84 -5.52
CA ASN A 91 22.18 14.45 -6.71
C ASN A 91 21.31 14.20 -7.95
N TYR A 92 20.82 12.96 -8.14
CA TYR A 92 19.89 12.64 -9.22
C TYR A 92 18.61 13.50 -9.16
N LEU A 93 18.06 13.71 -7.96
CA LEU A 93 16.88 14.56 -7.77
C LEU A 93 17.17 16.04 -8.06
N MET A 94 18.35 16.54 -7.69
CA MET A 94 18.79 17.91 -8.00
C MET A 94 18.96 18.11 -9.50
N GLU A 95 19.68 17.23 -10.17
CA GLU A 95 19.89 17.29 -11.62
C GLU A 95 18.56 17.21 -12.38
N LYS A 96 17.67 16.29 -11.99
CA LYS A 96 16.31 16.18 -12.55
C LYS A 96 15.49 17.45 -12.34
N PHE A 97 15.63 18.11 -11.19
CA PHE A 97 14.97 19.37 -10.91
C PHE A 97 15.49 20.50 -11.80
N GLU A 98 16.81 20.62 -11.96
CA GLU A 98 17.44 21.60 -12.84
C GLU A 98 17.01 21.42 -14.30
N TYR A 99 17.05 20.19 -14.82
CA TYR A 99 16.56 19.88 -16.16
C TYR A 99 15.08 20.20 -16.37
N ARG A 100 14.25 20.10 -15.33
CA ARG A 100 12.83 20.51 -15.40
C ARG A 100 12.71 22.03 -15.38
N ARG A 101 13.46 22.72 -14.54
CA ARG A 101 13.49 24.19 -14.48
C ARG A 101 13.87 24.79 -15.83
N MET A 102 14.98 24.32 -16.42
CA MET A 102 15.46 24.78 -17.73
C MET A 102 14.42 24.54 -18.83
N ARG A 103 13.71 23.39 -18.81
CA ARG A 103 12.65 23.10 -19.78
C ARG A 103 11.44 24.01 -19.64
N ILE A 104 11.06 24.37 -18.41
CA ILE A 104 9.96 25.30 -18.15
C ILE A 104 10.35 26.69 -18.67
N GLU A 105 11.55 27.15 -18.32
CA GLU A 105 12.08 28.44 -18.77
C GLU A 105 12.17 28.53 -20.30
N ALA A 106 12.72 27.52 -20.97
CA ALA A 106 12.79 27.48 -22.44
C ALA A 106 11.39 27.43 -23.09
N ARG A 107 10.42 26.76 -22.46
CA ARG A 107 9.02 26.80 -22.93
C ARG A 107 8.42 28.18 -22.77
N ASP A 108 8.64 28.85 -21.66
CA ASP A 108 8.12 30.19 -21.41
C ASP A 108 8.67 31.21 -22.43
N ILE A 109 9.97 31.12 -22.76
CA ILE A 109 10.59 31.92 -23.83
C ILE A 109 9.95 31.61 -25.19
N LYS A 110 9.79 30.32 -25.52
CA LYS A 110 9.26 29.87 -26.82
C LYS A 110 7.78 30.23 -27.03
N VAL A 111 6.99 30.28 -25.97
CA VAL A 111 5.55 30.58 -26.02
C VAL A 111 5.28 32.09 -26.02
N GLY A 112 6.31 32.94 -25.92
CA GLY A 112 6.16 34.40 -25.88
C GLY A 112 5.79 34.93 -24.49
N GLY A 113 6.16 34.19 -23.44
CA GLY A 113 5.95 34.57 -22.04
C GLY A 113 6.69 35.85 -21.69
N LYS A 114 5.94 36.83 -21.17
CA LYS A 114 6.43 38.16 -20.76
C LYS A 114 7.69 38.06 -19.89
N LYS A 115 8.67 38.92 -20.20
CA LYS A 115 9.87 39.23 -19.41
C LYS A 115 9.59 39.11 -17.91
N LYS A 116 10.07 38.03 -17.27
CA LYS A 116 10.35 38.07 -15.83
C LYS A 116 11.74 38.66 -15.65
N THR A 117 11.78 39.68 -14.81
CA THR A 117 12.90 40.52 -14.48
C THR A 117 14.03 39.75 -13.77
N ASP A 118 15.25 40.01 -14.26
CA ASP A 118 16.52 40.20 -13.53
C ASP A 118 17.29 39.10 -12.79
N GLU A 119 16.94 37.81 -12.87
CA GLU A 119 17.83 36.77 -12.25
C GLU A 119 18.34 35.67 -13.19
N GLY A 120 17.78 35.53 -14.39
CA GLY A 120 18.20 34.49 -15.37
C GLY A 120 19.22 34.95 -16.43
N ALA A 121 19.51 36.26 -16.52
CA ALA A 121 20.29 36.82 -17.62
C ALA A 121 21.80 36.51 -17.57
N SER A 122 22.33 36.00 -16.45
CA SER A 122 23.78 35.78 -16.29
C SER A 122 24.32 34.59 -17.09
N MET A 123 23.48 33.64 -17.50
CA MET A 123 23.93 32.43 -18.22
C MET A 123 23.79 32.53 -19.75
N ALA A 124 23.03 33.50 -20.28
CA ALA A 124 22.79 33.64 -21.72
C ALA A 124 23.81 34.52 -22.46
N VAL A 125 24.70 35.23 -21.74
CA VAL A 125 25.62 36.22 -22.33
C VAL A 125 26.91 35.60 -22.90
N PHE A 126 27.25 34.36 -22.51
CA PHE A 126 28.53 33.75 -22.91
C PHE A 126 28.52 33.08 -24.29
N GLU A 127 27.37 32.78 -24.89
CA GLU A 127 27.33 32.09 -26.20
C GLU A 127 27.15 33.03 -27.42
N LEU A 128 26.73 34.29 -27.21
CA LEU A 128 26.44 35.22 -28.31
C LEU A 128 27.63 36.04 -28.82
N LYS A 129 28.84 35.88 -28.26
CA LYS A 129 30.04 36.67 -28.64
C LYS A 129 30.97 36.00 -29.66
N SER A 130 30.69 34.78 -30.13
CA SER A 130 31.61 34.03 -31.01
C SER A 130 31.30 34.09 -32.51
N SER A 131 30.17 34.63 -32.95
CA SER A 131 29.76 34.62 -34.37
C SER A 131 29.61 36.02 -34.95
N GLY A 132 30.71 36.76 -35.04
CA GLY A 132 30.68 38.07 -35.70
C GLY A 132 32.04 38.65 -36.02
N ASN A 133 32.67 38.23 -37.13
CA ASN A 133 33.47 39.16 -37.94
C ASN A 133 33.86 38.64 -39.34
N LYS A 134 33.35 39.37 -40.35
CA LYS A 134 33.95 39.83 -41.63
C LYS A 134 34.48 38.81 -42.66
N LYS A 135 33.91 38.89 -43.87
CA LYS A 135 34.51 39.60 -45.02
C LYS A 135 33.49 39.81 -46.15
N LEU A 136 33.10 41.07 -46.36
CA LEU A 136 32.66 41.60 -47.66
C LEU A 136 33.91 42.15 -48.35
N GLY A 137 34.19 41.73 -49.57
CA GLY A 137 35.31 42.19 -50.37
C GLY A 137 35.16 41.73 -51.81
N ILE A 138 34.60 42.60 -52.65
CA ILE A 138 34.56 42.52 -54.11
C ILE A 138 35.97 42.85 -54.63
N THR A 139 36.52 42.02 -55.52
CA THR A 139 37.41 42.41 -56.65
C THR A 139 37.78 41.18 -57.49
N ALA A 140 37.25 41.14 -58.71
CA ALA A 140 37.95 40.88 -59.98
C ALA A 140 37.02 41.36 -61.10
#